data_AF-A9DG88-F1
#
_entry.id   AF-A9DG88-F1
#
_cell.length_a   1.000
_cell.length_b   1.000
_cell.length_c   1.000
_cell.angle_alpha   90.00
_cell.angle_beta   90.00
_cell.angle_gamma   90.00
#
_symmetry.space_group_name_H-M   'P 1'
#
loop_
_entity.id
_entity.type
_entity.pdbx_description
1 polymer ?
#
loop_
_entity_poly.entity_id
_entity_poly.type
_entity_poly.pdbx_seq_one_letter_code
_entity_poly.pdbx_strand_id
1 'polypeptide(L)'
;MLMTATFLKHFDSIAEPRIERCKKHNLLDIILLAISAVMSGSEGWEDIENFGHLKLDWLRQYRPFKAAIPRHDTIARVICRLKADEIEKAFQTWISSLLEGTGCDVIAIDGKTARRSFSTKERKNC
;
A
#
# COMPACT_ATOMS: atom_id res chain seq x y z
N MET A 1 -10.23 13.61 9.19
CA MET A 1 -9.25 14.71 9.34
C MET A 1 -7.99 14.29 10.13
N LEU A 2 -8.12 13.55 11.25
CA LEU A 2 -6.95 13.02 12.00
C LEU A 2 -6.07 12.02 11.22
N MET A 3 -6.68 11.07 10.49
CA MET A 3 -5.96 10.02 9.73
C MET A 3 -5.03 10.56 8.64
N THR A 4 -5.43 11.62 7.94
CA THR A 4 -4.63 12.21 6.86
C THR A 4 -3.37 12.89 7.39
N ALA A 5 -3.49 13.60 8.52
CA ALA A 5 -2.39 14.34 9.13
C ALA A 5 -1.32 13.39 9.69
N THR A 6 -1.72 12.25 10.27
CA THR A 6 -0.77 11.24 10.73
C THR A 6 -0.10 10.51 9.57
N PHE A 7 -0.87 10.06 8.57
CA PHE A 7 -0.31 9.38 7.40
C PHE A 7 0.78 10.22 6.70
N LEU A 8 0.48 11.48 6.37
CA LEU A 8 1.46 12.34 5.70
C LEU A 8 2.73 12.50 6.51
N LYS A 9 2.61 12.74 7.82
CA LYS A 9 3.76 12.93 8.71
C LYS A 9 4.75 11.76 8.67
N HIS A 10 4.28 10.53 8.51
CA HIS A 10 5.13 9.34 8.54
C HIS A 10 5.63 8.90 7.15
N PHE A 11 4.90 9.20 6.09
CA PHE A 11 5.24 8.75 4.74
C PHE A 11 5.94 9.82 3.88
N ASP A 12 5.93 11.10 4.29
CA ASP A 12 6.56 12.20 3.53
C ASP A 12 8.09 12.09 3.44
N SER A 13 8.72 11.36 4.35
CA SER A 13 10.17 11.11 4.33
C SER A 13 10.63 10.07 3.31
N ILE A 14 9.70 9.36 2.66
CA ILE A 14 10.05 8.34 1.67
C ILE A 14 10.63 9.02 0.44
N ALA A 15 11.82 8.57 0.03
CA ALA A 15 12.49 9.13 -1.12
C ALA A 15 11.69 8.83 -2.39
N GLU A 16 11.58 9.82 -3.28
CA GLU A 16 10.91 9.66 -4.56
C GLU A 16 11.86 8.99 -5.58
N PRO A 17 11.66 7.70 -5.95
CA PRO A 17 12.61 6.99 -6.80
C PRO A 17 12.43 7.30 -8.29
N ARG A 18 11.38 8.04 -8.67
CA ARG A 18 11.04 8.32 -10.07
C ARG A 18 11.68 9.62 -10.54
N ILE A 19 12.10 9.63 -11.80
CA ILE A 19 12.51 10.84 -12.50
C ILE A 19 11.32 11.79 -12.73
N GLU A 20 11.55 13.10 -12.75
CA GLU A 20 10.50 14.15 -12.86
C GLU A 20 9.46 13.89 -13.96
N ARG A 21 9.91 13.58 -15.18
CA ARG A 21 9.04 13.31 -16.34
C ARG A 21 8.09 12.10 -16.17
N CYS A 22 8.31 11.26 -15.15
CA CYS A 22 7.51 10.07 -14.87
C CYS A 22 6.60 10.21 -13.63
N LYS A 23 6.40 11.43 -13.12
CA LYS A 23 5.61 11.72 -11.91
C LYS A 23 4.16 12.17 -12.18
N LYS A 24 3.45 11.48 -13.10
CA LYS A 24 2.04 11.79 -13.37
C LYS A 24 1.17 11.65 -12.12
N HIS A 25 1.35 10.56 -11.38
CA HIS A 25 0.63 10.28 -10.13
C HIS A 25 1.52 10.61 -8.94
N ASN A 26 0.98 11.30 -7.92
CA ASN A 26 1.73 11.63 -6.71
C ASN A 26 2.12 10.35 -5.96
N LEU A 27 3.35 10.28 -5.43
CA LEU A 27 3.86 9.09 -4.77
C LEU A 27 3.01 8.67 -3.57
N LEU A 28 2.65 9.63 -2.72
CA LEU A 28 1.86 9.35 -1.52
C LEU A 28 0.43 8.92 -1.86
N ASP A 29 -0.11 9.33 -3.02
CA ASP A 29 -1.41 8.83 -3.50
C ASP A 29 -1.30 7.34 -3.87
N ILE A 30 -0.20 6.94 -4.52
CA ILE A 30 0.08 5.53 -4.89
C ILE A 30 0.29 4.68 -3.63
N ILE A 31 1.05 5.18 -2.65
CA ILE A 31 1.32 4.47 -1.40
C ILE A 31 0.02 4.30 -0.59
N LEU A 32 -0.77 5.36 -0.44
CA LEU A 32 -2.06 5.30 0.24
C LEU A 32 -3.00 4.28 -0.44
N LEU A 33 -3.06 4.30 -1.77
CA LEU A 33 -3.85 3.34 -2.55
C LEU A 33 -3.41 1.90 -2.26
N ALA A 34 -2.10 1.62 -2.37
CA ALA A 34 -1.57 0.27 -2.20
C ALA A 34 -1.83 -0.26 -0.78
N ILE A 35 -1.54 0.53 0.26
CA ILE A 35 -1.77 0.14 1.66
C ILE A 35 -3.27 -0.10 1.90
N SER A 36 -4.14 0.82 1.47
CA SER A 36 -5.59 0.69 1.68
C SER A 36 -6.17 -0.54 1.01
N ALA A 37 -5.74 -0.83 -0.22
CA ALA A 37 -6.18 -1.99 -0.97
C ALA A 37 -5.71 -3.30 -0.32
N VAL A 38 -4.43 -3.41 0.05
CA VAL A 38 -3.87 -4.60 0.71
C VAL A 38 -4.53 -4.84 2.07
N MET A 39 -4.75 -3.80 2.87
CA MET A 39 -5.49 -3.91 4.14
C MET A 39 -6.95 -4.34 3.94
N SER A 40 -7.52 -4.07 2.77
CA SER A 40 -8.87 -4.50 2.39
C SER A 40 -8.91 -5.89 1.77
N GLY A 41 -7.77 -6.58 1.69
CA GLY A 41 -7.65 -7.95 1.17
C GLY A 41 -7.31 -8.08 -0.31
N SER A 42 -6.83 -7.02 -0.98
CA SER A 42 -6.32 -7.13 -2.35
C SER A 42 -5.01 -7.92 -2.38
N GLU A 43 -4.91 -8.93 -3.25
CA GLU A 43 -3.74 -9.82 -3.34
C GLU A 43 -2.85 -9.52 -4.56
N GLY A 44 -3.38 -8.88 -5.60
CA GLY A 44 -2.66 -8.54 -6.82
C GLY A 44 -2.66 -7.06 -7.21
N TRP A 45 -1.82 -6.69 -8.16
CA TRP A 45 -1.75 -5.31 -8.68
C TRP A 45 -3.03 -4.88 -9.40
N GLU A 46 -3.67 -5.80 -10.13
CA GLU A 46 -4.98 -5.59 -10.77
C GLU A 46 -6.08 -5.36 -9.72
N ASP A 47 -6.05 -6.10 -8.62
CA ASP A 47 -6.97 -5.90 -7.51
C ASP A 47 -6.81 -4.53 -6.87
N ILE A 48 -5.56 -4.05 -6.72
CA ILE A 48 -5.28 -2.71 -6.18
C ILE A 48 -5.80 -1.62 -7.13
N GLU A 49 -5.62 -1.77 -8.44
CA GLU A 49 -6.22 -0.86 -9.44
C GLU A 49 -7.75 -0.87 -9.33
N ASN A 50 -8.36 -2.05 -9.28
CA ASN A 50 -9.81 -2.20 -9.18
C ASN A 50 -10.35 -1.60 -7.86
N PHE A 51 -9.69 -1.86 -6.74
CA PHE A 51 -10.00 -1.23 -5.45
C PHE A 51 -9.97 0.29 -5.57
N GLY A 52 -8.92 0.84 -6.20
CA GLY A 52 -8.78 2.27 -6.44
C GLY A 52 -9.95 2.85 -7.20
N HIS A 53 -10.42 2.18 -8.25
CA HIS A 53 -11.59 2.61 -9.01
C HIS A 53 -12.88 2.54 -8.19
N LEU A 54 -13.09 1.44 -7.46
CA LEU A 54 -14.29 1.23 -6.64
C LEU A 54 -14.38 2.17 -5.43
N LYS A 55 -13.24 2.57 -4.87
CA LYS A 55 -13.15 3.35 -3.63
C LYS A 55 -12.54 4.74 -3.84
N LEU A 56 -12.53 5.25 -5.07
CA LEU A 56 -11.93 6.56 -5.38
C LEU A 56 -12.51 7.70 -4.53
N ASP A 57 -13.82 7.74 -4.35
CA ASP A 57 -14.47 8.79 -3.55
C ASP A 57 -14.11 8.71 -2.06
N TRP A 58 -13.88 7.49 -1.55
CA TRP A 58 -13.39 7.28 -0.18
C TRP A 58 -11.91 7.70 -0.07
N LEU A 59 -11.07 7.28 -1.01
CA LEU A 59 -9.66 7.67 -1.09
C LEU A 59 -9.50 9.21 -1.16
N ARG A 60 -10.41 9.89 -1.85
CA ARG A 60 -10.44 11.36 -1.97
C ARG A 60 -10.67 12.11 -0.67
N GLN A 61 -11.19 11.46 0.36
CA GLN A 61 -11.32 12.05 1.69
C GLN A 61 -9.97 12.21 2.39
N TYR A 62 -8.94 11.49 1.93
CA TYR A 62 -7.60 11.50 2.52
C TYR A 62 -6.58 12.21 1.63
N ARG A 63 -6.64 12.04 0.32
CA ARG A 63 -5.69 12.64 -0.64
C ARG A 63 -6.40 13.04 -1.92
N PRO A 64 -5.89 14.00 -2.71
CA PRO A 64 -6.66 14.55 -3.83
C PRO A 64 -6.80 13.61 -5.04
N PHE A 65 -5.87 12.68 -5.27
CA PHE A 65 -5.86 11.80 -6.47
C PHE A 65 -6.06 12.57 -7.78
N LYS A 66 -5.32 13.68 -7.96
CA LYS A 66 -5.51 14.63 -9.09
C LYS A 66 -5.38 13.97 -10.46
N ALA A 67 -4.52 12.96 -10.57
CA ALA A 67 -4.26 12.23 -11.81
C ALA A 67 -5.11 10.95 -11.97
N ALA A 68 -6.15 10.77 -11.15
CA ALA A 68 -6.93 9.54 -11.01
C ALA A 68 -6.08 8.32 -10.59
N ILE A 69 -6.69 7.14 -10.64
CA ILE A 69 -6.07 5.88 -10.26
C ILE A 69 -5.02 5.47 -11.30
N PRO A 70 -3.77 5.18 -10.88
CA PRO A 70 -2.75 4.62 -11.76
C PRO A 70 -3.12 3.18 -12.17
N ARG A 71 -2.70 2.76 -13.37
CA ARG A 71 -2.83 1.35 -13.78
C ARG A 71 -1.96 0.43 -12.93
N HIS A 72 -2.33 -0.85 -12.84
CA HIS A 72 -1.58 -1.90 -12.12
C HIS A 72 -0.09 -1.90 -12.47
N ASP A 73 0.29 -1.77 -13.75
CA ASP A 73 1.69 -1.70 -14.18
C ASP A 73 2.45 -0.48 -13.61
N THR A 74 1.75 0.65 -13.44
CA THR A 74 2.34 1.84 -12.83
C THR A 74 2.50 1.61 -11.34
N ILE A 75 1.47 1.06 -10.67
CA ILE A 75 1.51 0.75 -9.23
C ILE A 75 2.69 -0.18 -8.94
N ALA A 76 2.75 -1.34 -9.61
CA ALA A 76 3.80 -2.33 -9.44
C ALA A 76 5.18 -1.71 -9.63
N ARG A 77 5.36 -0.94 -10.71
CA ARG A 77 6.64 -0.32 -11.04
C ARG A 77 7.08 0.73 -10.01
N VAL A 78 6.15 1.50 -9.45
CA VAL A 78 6.49 2.50 -8.41
C VAL A 78 6.81 1.80 -7.10
N ILE A 79 5.92 0.92 -6.63
CA ILE A 79 6.06 0.24 -5.34
C ILE A 79 7.34 -0.61 -5.31
N CYS A 80 7.64 -1.38 -6.37
CA CYS A 80 8.86 -2.20 -6.44
C CYS A 80 10.17 -1.41 -6.49
N ARG A 81 10.12 -0.08 -6.68
CA ARG A 81 11.31 0.79 -6.67
C ARG A 81 11.52 1.53 -5.36
N LEU A 82 10.54 1.50 -4.48
CA LEU A 82 10.68 2.07 -3.15
C LEU A 82 11.57 1.16 -2.32
N LYS A 83 12.36 1.76 -1.43
CA LYS A 83 13.19 0.98 -0.53
C LYS A 83 12.30 0.37 0.55
N ALA A 84 12.43 -0.94 0.76
CA ALA A 84 11.57 -1.68 1.67
C ALA A 84 11.70 -1.19 3.12
N ASP A 85 12.92 -0.83 3.55
CA ASP A 85 13.22 -0.29 4.87
C ASP A 85 12.54 1.06 5.13
N GLU A 86 12.48 1.94 4.13
CA GLU A 86 11.79 3.24 4.24
C GLU A 86 10.28 3.05 4.41
N ILE A 87 9.66 2.14 3.65
CA ILE A 87 8.23 1.84 3.77
C ILE A 87 7.93 1.18 5.11
N GLU A 88 8.69 0.16 5.48
CA GLU A 88 8.48 -0.60 6.71
C GLU A 88 8.55 0.33 7.93
N LYS A 89 9.58 1.18 8.00
CA LYS A 89 9.75 2.14 9.09
C LYS A 89 8.62 3.18 9.12
N ALA A 90 8.22 3.72 7.97
CA ALA A 90 7.12 4.67 7.88
C ALA A 90 5.80 4.04 8.35
N PHE A 91 5.52 2.82 7.91
CA PHE A 91 4.32 2.07 8.29
C PHE A 91 4.31 1.73 9.79
N GLN A 92 5.40 1.20 10.33
CA GLN A 92 5.52 0.90 11.76
C GLN A 92 5.31 2.16 12.61
N THR A 93 5.97 3.27 12.27
CA THR A 93 5.83 4.52 13.03
C THR A 93 4.40 5.08 12.96
N TRP A 94 3.75 4.94 11.80
CA TRP A 94 2.35 5.35 11.63
C TRP A 94 1.39 4.50 12.45
N ILE A 95 1.53 3.17 12.44
CA ILE A 95 0.68 2.29 13.25
C ILE A 95 0.91 2.55 14.74
N SER A 96 2.17 2.66 15.18
CA SER A 96 2.47 2.96 16.59
C SER A 96 1.83 4.27 17.06
N SER A 97 1.87 5.33 16.24
CA SER A 97 1.25 6.62 16.59
C SER A 97 -0.27 6.56 16.62
N LEU A 98 -0.89 5.69 15.81
CA LEU A 98 -2.32 5.41 15.89
C LEU A 98 -2.68 4.69 17.19
N LEU A 99 -1.90 3.68 17.59
CA LEU A 99 -2.16 2.88 18.79
C LEU A 99 -1.99 3.69 20.09
N GLU A 100 -0.98 4.57 20.17
CA GLU A 100 -0.84 5.52 21.28
C GLU A 100 -2.06 6.44 21.42
N GLY A 101 -2.72 6.77 20.31
CA GLY A 101 -3.94 7.58 20.29
C GLY A 101 -5.23 6.81 20.56
N THR A 102 -5.26 5.49 20.32
CA THR A 102 -6.48 4.67 20.44
C THR A 102 -6.47 3.67 21.61
N GLY A 103 -5.34 3.47 22.29
CA GLY A 103 -5.22 2.58 23.44
C GLY A 103 -5.34 1.08 23.13
N CYS A 104 -5.07 0.67 21.88
CA CYS A 104 -5.14 -0.74 21.49
C CYS A 104 -3.74 -1.39 21.56
N ASP A 105 -3.67 -2.63 22.03
CA ASP A 105 -2.43 -3.42 22.08
C ASP A 105 -1.93 -3.81 20.69
N VAL A 106 -0.61 -3.78 20.51
CA VAL A 106 0.09 -4.15 19.26
C VAL A 106 -0.05 -5.66 19.03
N ILE A 107 -0.73 -6.08 17.96
CA ILE A 107 -0.70 -7.47 17.48
C ILE A 107 0.43 -7.58 16.45
N ALA A 108 1.46 -8.36 16.76
CA ALA A 108 2.52 -8.65 15.80
C ALA A 108 1.99 -9.55 14.67
N ILE A 109 1.83 -8.99 13.48
CA ILE A 109 1.57 -9.75 12.25
C ILE A 109 2.92 -10.04 11.61
N ASP A 110 3.49 -11.22 11.90
CA ASP A 110 4.73 -11.68 11.27
C ASP A 110 4.46 -12.04 9.81
N GLY A 111 4.99 -11.21 8.89
CA GLY A 111 4.88 -11.38 7.45
C GLY A 111 5.74 -12.52 6.93
N LYS A 112 5.46 -13.77 7.35
CA LYS A 112 6.08 -14.94 6.72
C LYS A 112 5.59 -15.03 5.28
N THR A 113 6.46 -14.70 4.34
CA THR A 113 6.22 -14.98 2.93
C THR A 113 6.03 -16.49 2.77
N ALA A 114 4.83 -16.94 2.39
CA ALA A 114 4.54 -18.34 2.11
C ALA A 114 5.21 -18.78 0.79
N ARG A 115 6.54 -18.90 0.81
CA ARG A 115 7.34 -19.34 -0.33
C ARG A 115 7.40 -20.86 -0.35
N ARG A 116 6.30 -21.50 -0.80
CA ARG A 116 6.11 -22.94 -1.19
C ARG A 116 4.77 -23.55 -0.71
N SER A 117 3.63 -22.92 -0.93
CA SER A 117 2.30 -23.57 -0.77
C SER A 117 1.86 -24.35 -2.02
N PHE A 118 2.78 -25.01 -2.73
CA PHE A 118 2.41 -25.99 -3.76
C PHE A 118 2.45 -27.39 -3.15
N SER A 119 1.26 -27.96 -2.91
CA SER A 119 1.06 -29.39 -2.69
C SER A 119 0.86 -30.06 -4.05
N THR A 120 1.91 -30.67 -4.60
CA THR A 120 1.72 -31.67 -5.66
C THR A 120 1.29 -32.98 -5.00
N LYS A 121 -0.01 -33.14 -4.77
CA LYS A 121 -0.58 -34.46 -4.48
C LYS A 121 -1.76 -34.74 -5.41
N GLU A 122 -1.51 -35.76 -6.24
CA GLU A 122 -2.46 -36.57 -7.01
C GLU A 122 -3.00 -35.99 -8.33
N ARG A 123 -2.15 -36.00 -9.37
CA ARG A 123 -2.63 -36.43 -10.69
C ARG A 123 -2.82 -37.95 -10.64
N LYS A 124 -4.06 -38.41 -10.48
CA LYS A 124 -4.45 -39.75 -10.92
C LYS A 124 -4.89 -39.66 -12.37
N ASN A 125 -4.26 -40.52 -13.17
CA ASN A 125 -4.52 -40.75 -14.57
C ASN A 125 -5.88 -41.47 -14.72
N CYS A 126 -6.82 -40.87 -15.46
CA CYS A 126 -7.91 -41.51 -16.20
C CYS A 126 -8.37 -40.54 -17.28
#